data_AF-A0A7C4CPM3-F1
#
_entry.id   AF-A0A7C4CPM3-F1
#
_cell.length_a   1.000
_cell.length_b   1.000
_cell.length_c   1.000
_cell.angle_alpha   90.00
_cell.angle_beta   90.00
_cell.angle_gamma   90.00
#
_symmetry.space_group_name_H-M   'P 1'
#
loop_
_entity.id
_entity.type
_entity.pdbx_description
1 polymer ?
#
loop_
_entity_poly.entity_id
_entity_poly.type
_entity_poly.pdbx_seq_one_letter_code
_entity_poly.pdbx_strand_id
1 'polypeptide(L)'
;MAGPGIHPIEFPIPTSTTLIRFRFFSNDDDNIGWGAFLDYVEIRAELPNDANSMTDAGDTFSSATYIGQGIFAGYLNFDEDWYSFTVTGNDIGKYIYFTLSSPSNARFAAELYDPNNQRKAGPSEEIVYRLSTADPLGNWRIRIYPIMGFGQYSFEIKITTTPPTSGGGCPFLYVWDGGCYVIENNILPASEQSNGSDAEDYYLLQRKPVPIYQGLEMSLYSFLIAEFEKEHSYIDQLMLIAVDHDPEVNIALTEEGEIVTYKSPTPPLSCIDNHGESRLSEVSQMDGDVSDPSTFFYGERGDWLILNFGKVNASTANLIIRSDMKSADVCIEIQIPLENGWQTINVHHPRDYWSTAAINLTTYIPNDKDFLIRLLWTSPHRLDYVGLDTTPQQNYTIRKGKPLLAIHSTEGNILQK
;
A
#
# COMPACT_ATOMS: atom_id res chain seq x y z
N MET A 1 -66.10 -10.97 -5.89
CA MET A 1 -65.91 -10.30 -4.59
C MET A 1 -64.51 -10.66 -4.12
N ALA A 2 -63.55 -9.77 -4.34
CA ALA A 2 -62.17 -9.93 -3.86
C ALA A 2 -62.13 -9.50 -2.39
N GLY A 3 -61.54 -10.32 -1.53
CA GLY A 3 -61.35 -10.03 -0.11
C GLY A 3 -60.37 -8.86 0.11
N PRO A 4 -60.44 -8.17 1.26
CA PRO A 4 -59.70 -6.94 1.49
C PRO A 4 -58.19 -7.23 1.57
N GLY A 5 -57.42 -6.47 0.81
CA GLY A 5 -55.96 -6.49 0.86
C GLY A 5 -55.47 -5.99 2.21
N ILE A 6 -54.69 -6.83 2.89
CA ILE A 6 -53.92 -6.42 4.06
C ILE A 6 -52.71 -5.65 3.53
N HIS A 7 -52.75 -4.33 3.67
CA HIS A 7 -51.55 -3.50 3.47
C HIS A 7 -50.58 -3.75 4.63
N PRO A 8 -49.27 -3.94 4.38
CA PRO A 8 -48.28 -4.04 5.44
C PRO A 8 -48.24 -2.71 6.20
N ILE A 9 -48.35 -2.77 7.52
CA ILE A 9 -48.13 -1.63 8.41
C ILE A 9 -46.62 -1.37 8.42
N GLU A 10 -46.19 -0.23 7.89
CA GLU A 10 -44.80 0.23 8.02
C GLU A 10 -44.55 0.68 9.45
N PHE A 11 -43.57 0.07 10.10
CA PHE A 11 -43.06 0.50 11.40
C PHE A 11 -41.81 1.35 11.18
N PRO A 12 -41.62 2.44 11.94
CA PRO A 12 -40.39 3.23 11.87
C PRO A 12 -39.17 2.39 12.27
N ILE A 13 -38.08 2.57 11.54
CA ILE A 13 -36.81 1.82 11.72
C ILE A 13 -36.18 2.24 13.06
N PRO A 14 -35.98 1.31 14.02
CA PRO A 14 -35.37 1.65 15.31
C PRO A 14 -33.85 1.81 15.17
N THR A 15 -33.32 2.95 15.62
CA THR A 15 -31.89 3.33 15.58
C THR A 15 -31.02 2.65 16.66
N SER A 16 -31.58 1.69 17.39
CA SER A 16 -30.81 0.82 18.29
C SER A 16 -31.41 -0.58 18.25
N THR A 17 -30.93 -1.40 17.31
CA THR A 17 -31.44 -2.77 17.17
C THR A 17 -30.31 -3.77 17.29
N THR A 18 -30.35 -4.58 18.35
CA THR A 18 -29.42 -5.70 18.66
C THR A 18 -29.94 -7.04 18.15
N LEU A 19 -30.88 -7.05 17.20
CA LEU A 19 -31.54 -8.29 16.77
C LEU A 19 -31.95 -8.26 15.29
N ILE A 20 -31.39 -9.21 14.54
CA ILE A 20 -31.89 -9.60 13.22
C ILE A 20 -32.80 -10.81 13.43
N ARG A 21 -34.05 -10.75 12.97
CA ARG A 21 -34.99 -11.89 13.02
C ARG A 21 -35.28 -12.40 11.63
N PHE A 22 -35.00 -13.68 11.41
CA PHE A 22 -35.53 -14.42 10.27
C PHE A 22 -36.76 -15.23 10.68
N ARG A 23 -37.72 -15.36 9.76
CA ARG A 23 -38.75 -16.39 9.83
C ARG A 23 -38.82 -17.05 8.46
N PHE A 24 -38.37 -18.29 8.40
CA PHE A 24 -38.56 -19.14 7.24
C PHE A 24 -39.78 -20.03 7.48
N PHE A 25 -40.60 -20.20 6.44
CA PHE A 25 -41.74 -21.09 6.46
C PHE A 25 -41.63 -22.00 5.25
N SER A 26 -41.65 -23.31 5.49
CA SER A 26 -41.83 -24.33 4.45
C SER A 26 -43.15 -25.04 4.78
N ASN A 27 -44.03 -25.12 3.79
CA ASN A 27 -45.29 -25.86 3.86
C ASN A 27 -45.27 -27.12 3.00
N ASP A 28 -44.08 -27.67 2.72
CA ASP A 28 -43.96 -28.85 1.88
C ASP A 28 -44.18 -30.11 2.73
N ASP A 29 -45.33 -30.76 2.50
CA ASP A 29 -45.81 -32.00 3.13
C ASP A 29 -45.69 -33.19 2.17
N ASP A 30 -44.77 -33.11 1.20
CA ASP A 30 -44.55 -34.17 0.23
C ASP A 30 -43.24 -34.91 0.52
N ASN A 31 -43.34 -36.23 0.66
CA ASN A 31 -42.32 -37.25 1.03
C ASN A 31 -41.09 -37.33 0.09
N ILE A 32 -40.59 -36.21 -0.43
CA ILE A 32 -39.41 -36.11 -1.29
C ILE A 32 -38.47 -35.02 -0.75
N GLY A 33 -38.12 -35.12 0.53
CA GLY A 33 -36.76 -34.88 1.04
C GLY A 33 -36.03 -33.56 0.79
N TRP A 34 -36.65 -32.47 0.32
CA TRP A 34 -35.93 -31.21 0.10
C TRP A 34 -36.75 -30.00 0.57
N GLY A 35 -36.55 -29.58 1.83
CA GLY A 35 -37.03 -28.28 2.35
C GLY A 35 -36.22 -27.10 1.81
N ALA A 36 -36.36 -25.91 2.41
CA ALA A 36 -35.53 -24.75 2.02
C ALA A 36 -34.06 -25.00 2.36
N PHE A 37 -33.18 -25.04 1.35
CA PHE A 37 -31.72 -25.11 1.53
C PHE A 37 -31.14 -23.71 1.49
N LEU A 38 -30.48 -23.34 2.58
CA LEU A 38 -29.61 -22.18 2.65
C LEU A 38 -28.19 -22.71 2.79
N ASP A 39 -27.40 -22.59 1.73
CA ASP A 39 -26.03 -23.11 1.69
C ASP A 39 -25.06 -22.18 2.42
N TYR A 40 -25.14 -20.88 2.14
CA TYR A 40 -24.39 -19.83 2.84
C TYR A 40 -25.20 -18.53 2.86
N VAL A 41 -25.38 -17.96 4.05
CA VAL A 41 -25.96 -16.62 4.24
C VAL A 41 -25.02 -15.85 5.15
N GLU A 42 -24.30 -14.89 4.57
CA GLU A 42 -23.48 -13.94 5.31
C GLU A 42 -24.21 -12.61 5.41
N ILE A 43 -24.26 -12.08 6.62
CA ILE A 43 -24.87 -10.79 6.90
C ILE A 43 -23.83 -9.96 7.63
N ARG A 44 -23.27 -9.00 6.91
CA ARG A 44 -22.39 -7.99 7.49
C ARG A 44 -23.24 -6.78 7.85
N ALA A 45 -23.28 -6.49 9.14
CA ALA A 45 -23.74 -5.21 9.65
C ALA A 45 -22.49 -4.52 10.19
N GLU A 46 -21.90 -3.66 9.38
CA GLU A 46 -20.81 -2.79 9.82
C GLU A 46 -21.46 -1.56 10.46
N LEU A 47 -21.01 -1.21 11.66
CA LEU A 47 -21.29 0.12 12.19
C LEU A 47 -20.44 1.08 11.36
N PRO A 48 -21.00 2.16 10.80
CA PRO A 48 -20.21 3.13 10.04
C PRO A 48 -19.01 3.59 10.87
N ASN A 49 -17.82 3.55 10.27
CA ASN A 49 -16.57 3.97 10.89
C ASN A 49 -15.78 4.82 9.90
N ASP A 50 -16.43 5.86 9.42
CA ASP A 50 -15.91 6.72 8.39
C ASP A 50 -14.76 7.55 8.96
N ALA A 51 -13.62 7.47 8.28
CA ALA A 51 -12.37 8.10 8.70
C ALA A 51 -11.97 7.79 10.16
N ASN A 52 -12.19 6.56 10.62
CA ASN A 52 -11.90 6.12 12.00
C ASN A 52 -12.66 6.90 13.09
N SER A 53 -13.81 7.50 12.76
CA SER A 53 -14.61 8.29 13.70
C SER A 53 -15.48 7.46 14.65
N MET A 54 -15.55 6.13 14.44
CA MET A 54 -16.51 5.20 15.05
C MET A 54 -17.98 5.57 14.78
N THR A 55 -18.21 6.44 13.82
CA THR A 55 -19.52 6.93 13.40
C THR A 55 -19.57 7.06 11.87
N ASP A 56 -20.75 7.35 11.37
CA ASP A 56 -21.00 7.73 9.98
C ASP A 56 -20.39 9.10 9.69
N ALA A 57 -19.98 9.36 8.46
CA ALA A 57 -19.68 10.71 8.03
C ALA A 57 -20.96 11.57 8.06
N GLY A 58 -20.78 12.89 8.12
CA GLY A 58 -21.93 13.78 8.09
C GLY A 58 -22.57 13.84 6.69
N ASP A 59 -23.90 13.77 6.61
CA ASP A 59 -24.65 13.86 5.34
C ASP A 59 -24.74 15.25 4.69
N THR A 60 -24.12 16.27 5.30
CA THR A 60 -24.28 17.66 4.86
C THR A 60 -22.99 18.45 5.04
N PHE A 61 -22.86 19.54 4.28
CA PHE A 61 -21.80 20.53 4.44
C PHE A 61 -21.59 20.99 5.90
N SER A 62 -22.68 21.12 6.67
CA SER A 62 -22.66 21.56 8.07
C SER A 62 -22.32 20.46 9.08
N SER A 63 -22.59 19.19 8.75
CA SER A 63 -22.31 18.04 9.61
C SER A 63 -20.99 17.34 9.27
N ALA A 64 -20.24 17.85 8.29
CA ALA A 64 -19.02 17.24 7.77
C ALA A 64 -18.03 16.80 8.88
N THR A 65 -17.62 15.54 8.82
CA THR A 65 -16.69 14.92 9.77
C THR A 65 -15.30 15.51 9.60
N TYR A 66 -14.70 16.00 10.68
CA TYR A 66 -13.37 16.60 10.61
C TYR A 66 -12.28 15.54 10.44
N ILE A 67 -11.37 15.76 9.50
CA ILE A 67 -10.23 14.90 9.20
C ILE A 67 -8.94 15.73 9.09
N GLY A 68 -7.83 15.08 9.45
CA GLY A 68 -6.49 15.58 9.12
C GLY A 68 -6.11 15.25 7.68
N GLN A 69 -4.87 15.56 7.30
CA GLN A 69 -4.26 14.98 6.10
C GLN A 69 -3.94 13.51 6.36
N GLY A 70 -4.12 12.64 5.35
CA GLY A 70 -3.89 11.21 5.49
C GLY A 70 -4.75 10.37 4.56
N ILE A 71 -4.75 9.07 4.82
CA ILE A 71 -5.54 8.05 4.13
C ILE A 71 -6.63 7.58 5.06
N PHE A 72 -7.85 7.49 4.55
CA PHE A 72 -9.05 7.12 5.28
C PHE A 72 -9.86 6.12 4.49
N ALA A 73 -10.78 5.45 5.18
CA ALA A 73 -11.79 4.60 4.57
C ALA A 73 -13.17 5.02 5.10
N GLY A 74 -14.20 4.71 4.32
CA GLY A 74 -15.59 4.89 4.73
C GLY A 74 -16.51 3.91 4.01
N TYR A 75 -17.79 3.93 4.35
CA TYR A 75 -18.81 3.11 3.70
C TYR A 75 -19.95 3.98 3.20
N LEU A 76 -20.10 4.03 1.88
CA LEU A 76 -21.13 4.86 1.25
C LEU A 76 -22.30 4.00 0.82
N ASN A 77 -23.53 4.39 1.17
CA ASN A 77 -24.74 3.71 0.72
C ASN A 77 -25.52 4.55 -0.31
N PHE A 78 -26.76 4.95 0.00
CA PHE A 78 -27.59 5.86 -0.79
C PHE A 78 -27.50 7.32 -0.29
N ASP A 79 -26.62 7.59 0.67
CA ASP A 79 -26.30 8.87 1.30
C ASP A 79 -25.01 9.48 0.73
N GLU A 80 -24.47 10.50 1.42
CA GLU A 80 -23.30 11.26 0.99
C GLU A 80 -22.39 11.55 2.18
N ASP A 81 -21.10 11.30 2.02
CA ASP A 81 -20.16 11.52 3.11
C ASP A 81 -19.46 12.86 2.95
N TRP A 82 -19.68 13.74 3.93
CA TRP A 82 -18.98 15.01 3.99
C TRP A 82 -17.84 14.96 4.99
N TYR A 83 -16.66 15.35 4.52
CA TYR A 83 -15.46 15.51 5.33
C TYR A 83 -15.01 16.96 5.35
N SER A 84 -14.46 17.43 6.46
CA SER A 84 -13.90 18.78 6.59
C SER A 84 -12.44 18.77 7.02
N PHE A 85 -11.66 19.71 6.49
CA PHE A 85 -10.24 19.89 6.80
C PHE A 85 -9.90 21.38 6.76
N THR A 86 -8.84 21.79 7.47
CA THR A 86 -8.49 23.22 7.61
C THR A 86 -7.41 23.64 6.62
N VAL A 87 -7.67 24.73 5.88
CA VAL A 87 -6.69 25.44 5.05
C VAL A 87 -6.25 26.72 5.74
N THR A 88 -4.94 26.91 5.84
CA THR A 88 -4.30 28.06 6.52
C THR A 88 -3.54 28.95 5.55
N GLY A 89 -3.07 30.12 6.02
CA GLY A 89 -2.25 31.01 5.20
C GLY A 89 -0.95 30.38 4.71
N ASN A 90 -0.41 29.39 5.43
CA ASN A 90 0.80 28.66 5.05
C ASN A 90 0.57 27.69 3.88
N ASP A 91 -0.69 27.45 3.50
CA ASP A 91 -1.06 26.52 2.43
C ASP A 91 -1.29 27.23 1.10
N ILE A 92 -1.31 28.57 1.09
CA ILE A 92 -1.43 29.36 -0.13
C ILE A 92 -0.24 29.06 -1.05
N GLY A 93 -0.55 28.73 -2.31
CA GLY A 93 0.42 28.32 -3.32
C GLY A 93 0.67 26.82 -3.41
N LYS A 94 0.21 26.03 -2.42
CA LYS A 94 0.21 24.56 -2.43
C LYS A 94 -0.99 24.01 -3.20
N TYR A 95 -1.02 22.69 -3.37
CA TYR A 95 -2.12 21.93 -3.96
C TYR A 95 -2.88 21.17 -2.87
N ILE A 96 -4.20 21.29 -2.88
CA ILE A 96 -5.08 20.28 -2.28
C ILE A 96 -5.11 19.11 -3.26
N TYR A 97 -4.69 17.96 -2.77
CA TYR A 97 -4.73 16.69 -3.48
C TYR A 97 -5.72 15.77 -2.79
N PHE A 98 -6.58 15.14 -3.58
CA PHE A 98 -7.51 14.14 -3.09
C PHE A 98 -7.66 13.02 -4.12
N THR A 99 -7.66 11.77 -3.65
CA THR A 99 -7.99 10.58 -4.45
C THR A 99 -9.02 9.73 -3.74
N LEU A 100 -9.86 9.06 -4.52
CA LEU A 100 -10.95 8.20 -4.07
C LEU A 100 -10.89 6.87 -4.82
N SER A 101 -10.97 5.78 -4.09
CA SER A 101 -11.05 4.42 -4.62
C SER A 101 -12.43 3.84 -4.32
N SER A 102 -13.23 3.66 -5.37
CA SER A 102 -14.54 3.04 -5.30
C SER A 102 -14.45 1.50 -5.23
N PRO A 103 -15.39 0.81 -4.56
CA PRO A 103 -15.45 -0.65 -4.58
C PRO A 103 -15.99 -1.16 -5.92
N SER A 104 -15.72 -2.44 -6.20
CA SER A 104 -16.13 -3.15 -7.42
C SER A 104 -17.55 -2.86 -7.93
N ASN A 105 -18.52 -3.04 -7.04
CA ASN A 105 -19.94 -2.97 -7.31
C ASN A 105 -20.49 -1.54 -7.28
N ALA A 106 -19.63 -0.52 -7.17
CA ALA A 106 -20.03 0.87 -7.05
C ALA A 106 -19.11 1.81 -7.83
N ARG A 107 -19.57 3.03 -8.04
CA ARG A 107 -18.75 4.14 -8.50
C ARG A 107 -19.16 5.37 -7.74
N PHE A 108 -18.20 5.99 -7.08
CA PHE A 108 -18.39 7.19 -6.28
C PHE A 108 -17.70 8.37 -6.98
N ALA A 109 -18.01 9.58 -6.53
CA ALA A 109 -17.31 10.78 -6.96
C ALA A 109 -17.11 11.72 -5.80
N ALA A 110 -16.06 12.53 -5.89
CA ALA A 110 -15.78 13.58 -4.94
C ALA A 110 -15.93 14.98 -5.54
N GLU A 111 -16.38 15.91 -4.72
CA GLU A 111 -16.41 17.34 -5.01
C GLU A 111 -15.73 18.11 -3.87
N LEU A 112 -14.91 19.09 -4.24
CA LEU A 112 -14.22 19.98 -3.29
C LEU A 112 -15.01 21.28 -3.13
N TYR A 113 -15.25 21.69 -1.89
CA TYR A 113 -15.94 22.92 -1.53
C TYR A 113 -15.10 23.81 -0.62
N ASP A 114 -15.20 25.12 -0.85
CA ASP A 114 -14.61 26.12 0.02
C ASP A 114 -15.47 26.39 1.27
N PRO A 115 -14.97 27.15 2.26
CA PRO A 115 -15.72 27.53 3.47
C PRO A 115 -17.07 28.21 3.24
N ASN A 116 -17.31 28.81 2.08
CA ASN A 116 -18.55 29.49 1.71
C ASN A 116 -19.51 28.58 0.94
N ASN A 117 -19.27 27.26 0.97
CA ASN A 117 -20.04 26.26 0.24
C ASN A 117 -20.03 26.50 -1.28
N GLN A 118 -18.93 27.03 -1.83
CA GLN A 118 -18.72 27.12 -3.27
C GLN A 118 -17.90 25.92 -3.74
N ARG A 119 -18.39 25.20 -4.75
CA ARG A 119 -17.65 24.09 -5.36
C ARG A 119 -16.46 24.63 -6.13
N LYS A 120 -15.27 24.08 -5.85
CA LYS A 120 -13.99 24.47 -6.42
C LYS A 120 -13.44 23.46 -7.43
N ALA A 121 -13.70 22.17 -7.21
CA ALA A 121 -13.27 21.10 -8.11
C ALA A 121 -14.19 19.88 -8.02
N GLY A 122 -14.02 18.94 -8.96
CA GLY A 122 -14.90 17.79 -9.15
C GLY A 122 -16.15 18.08 -9.99
N PRO A 123 -17.02 17.08 -10.21
CA PRO A 123 -16.95 15.73 -9.64
C PRO A 123 -15.87 14.85 -10.29
N SER A 124 -15.07 14.17 -9.48
CA SER A 124 -13.98 13.30 -9.93
C SER A 124 -13.55 12.35 -8.81
N GLU A 125 -12.94 11.21 -9.15
CA GLU A 125 -12.23 10.35 -8.18
C GLU A 125 -10.83 10.89 -7.85
N GLU A 126 -10.34 11.86 -8.63
CA GLU A 126 -9.09 12.58 -8.37
C GLU A 126 -9.32 14.10 -8.45
N ILE A 127 -8.87 14.84 -7.43
CA ILE A 127 -8.92 16.30 -7.38
C ILE A 127 -7.51 16.84 -7.11
N VAL A 128 -7.05 17.70 -8.01
CA VAL A 128 -5.85 18.52 -7.82
C VAL A 128 -6.26 19.99 -7.91
N TYR A 129 -6.26 20.70 -6.78
CA TYR A 129 -6.67 22.11 -6.73
C TYR A 129 -5.56 22.99 -6.15
N ARG A 130 -5.09 23.96 -6.93
CA ARG A 130 -4.04 24.89 -6.49
C ARG A 130 -4.63 26.05 -5.68
N LEU A 131 -4.23 26.17 -4.42
CA LEU A 131 -4.65 27.25 -3.54
C LEU A 131 -4.03 28.60 -3.96
N SER A 132 -4.86 29.63 -4.08
CA SER A 132 -4.47 30.99 -4.44
C SER A 132 -4.78 31.99 -3.33
N THR A 133 -4.22 33.19 -3.40
CA THR A 133 -4.52 34.28 -2.44
C THR A 133 -5.97 34.77 -2.50
N ALA A 134 -6.73 34.40 -3.53
CA ALA A 134 -8.15 34.71 -3.65
C ALA A 134 -9.04 33.68 -2.93
N ASP A 135 -8.48 32.53 -2.54
CA ASP A 135 -9.22 31.46 -1.89
C ASP A 135 -9.41 31.74 -0.39
N PRO A 136 -10.62 31.51 0.16
CA PRO A 136 -10.87 31.75 1.58
C PRO A 136 -10.17 30.70 2.46
N LEU A 137 -9.57 31.18 3.55
CA LEU A 137 -9.02 30.33 4.60
C LEU A 137 -10.15 29.74 5.47
N GLY A 138 -9.84 28.65 6.19
CA GLY A 138 -10.78 28.01 7.12
C GLY A 138 -11.10 26.58 6.71
N ASN A 139 -12.28 26.10 7.08
CA ASN A 139 -12.66 24.71 6.85
C ASN A 139 -13.14 24.49 5.43
N TRP A 140 -12.38 23.74 4.65
CA TRP A 140 -12.78 23.22 3.34
C TRP A 140 -13.48 21.89 3.52
N ARG A 141 -14.27 21.49 2.54
CA ARG A 141 -15.01 20.22 2.60
C ARG A 141 -14.79 19.38 1.34
N ILE A 142 -14.72 18.07 1.52
CA ILE A 142 -14.93 17.09 0.47
C ILE A 142 -16.33 16.50 0.66
N ARG A 143 -17.07 16.38 -0.43
CA ARG A 143 -18.30 15.60 -0.52
C ARG A 143 -18.01 14.37 -1.35
N ILE A 144 -18.25 13.18 -0.80
CA ILE A 144 -18.18 11.90 -1.51
C ILE A 144 -19.61 11.40 -1.66
N TYR A 145 -20.02 11.05 -2.88
CA TYR A 145 -21.40 10.62 -3.12
C TYR A 145 -21.45 9.50 -4.17
N PRO A 146 -22.48 8.63 -4.12
CA PRO A 146 -22.59 7.52 -5.04
C PRO A 146 -23.07 8.01 -6.42
N ILE A 147 -22.34 7.65 -7.47
CA ILE A 147 -22.86 7.70 -8.83
C ILE A 147 -23.69 6.45 -9.11
N MET A 148 -23.22 5.28 -8.64
CA MET A 148 -23.95 4.02 -8.65
C MET A 148 -23.43 3.10 -7.56
N GLY A 149 -24.27 2.15 -7.12
CA GLY A 149 -23.89 1.14 -6.14
C GLY A 149 -23.71 1.70 -4.72
N PHE A 150 -23.20 0.85 -3.84
CA PHE A 150 -22.89 1.14 -2.45
C PHE A 150 -21.71 0.25 -2.03
N GLY A 151 -20.99 0.64 -0.99
CA GLY A 151 -19.90 -0.16 -0.45
C GLY A 151 -18.79 0.67 0.17
N GLN A 152 -17.77 -0.04 0.64
CA GLN A 152 -16.60 0.55 1.25
C GLN A 152 -15.72 1.24 0.22
N TYR A 153 -15.28 2.46 0.51
CA TYR A 153 -14.27 3.19 -0.26
C TYR A 153 -13.06 3.54 0.61
N SER A 154 -11.97 3.91 -0.05
CA SER A 154 -10.83 4.56 0.57
C SER A 154 -10.54 5.87 -0.12
N PHE A 155 -9.97 6.83 0.60
CA PHE A 155 -9.55 8.09 0.02
C PHE A 155 -8.29 8.62 0.70
N GLU A 156 -7.52 9.41 -0.04
CA GLU A 156 -6.40 10.17 0.48
C GLU A 156 -6.68 11.66 0.36
N ILE A 157 -6.25 12.44 1.35
CA ILE A 157 -6.24 13.90 1.26
C ILE A 157 -4.92 14.48 1.78
N LYS A 158 -4.29 15.35 0.99
CA LYS A 158 -3.01 16.00 1.29
C LYS A 158 -3.01 17.46 0.82
N ILE A 159 -2.22 18.29 1.49
CA ILE A 159 -1.87 19.65 1.05
C ILE A 159 -0.36 19.70 0.81
N THR A 160 0.05 19.73 -0.45
CA THR A 160 1.46 19.53 -0.87
C THR A 160 1.99 20.66 -1.76
N THR A 161 3.30 20.93 -1.69
CA THR A 161 3.98 21.98 -2.47
C THR A 161 4.20 21.62 -3.94
N THR A 162 4.27 20.33 -4.26
CA THR A 162 4.35 19.81 -5.62
C THR A 162 2.99 19.22 -6.01
N PRO A 163 2.48 19.45 -7.24
CA PRO A 163 1.43 18.57 -7.73
C PRO A 163 2.01 17.15 -7.68
N PRO A 164 1.25 16.13 -7.23
CA PRO A 164 1.73 14.76 -7.33
C PRO A 164 2.21 14.57 -8.75
N THR A 165 3.48 14.21 -8.88
CA THR A 165 4.03 13.81 -10.16
C THR A 165 3.16 12.65 -10.60
N SER A 166 2.44 12.81 -11.71
CA SER A 166 1.86 11.68 -12.45
C SER A 166 3.04 10.80 -12.80
N GLY A 167 3.24 9.80 -11.97
CA GLY A 167 4.49 9.08 -11.80
C GLY A 167 4.29 7.62 -12.06
N GLY A 168 3.31 7.25 -12.88
CA GLY A 168 3.28 6.05 -13.70
C GLY A 168 2.97 4.76 -12.96
N GLY A 169 1.98 4.05 -13.47
CA GLY A 169 2.23 2.73 -14.04
C GLY A 169 1.85 1.54 -13.18
N CYS A 170 2.08 1.62 -11.87
CA CYS A 170 2.09 0.40 -11.05
C CYS A 170 0.83 0.22 -10.20
N PRO A 171 0.23 -0.99 -10.21
CA PRO A 171 -0.77 -1.35 -9.22
C PRO A 171 -0.16 -1.37 -7.82
N PHE A 172 -0.96 -1.06 -6.82
CA PHE A 172 -0.59 -1.15 -5.41
C PHE A 172 -1.27 -2.32 -4.72
N LEU A 173 -0.51 -2.98 -3.86
CA LEU A 173 -1.01 -3.97 -2.94
C LEU A 173 -1.52 -3.30 -1.66
N TYR A 174 -2.67 -3.78 -1.21
CA TYR A 174 -3.29 -3.46 0.05
C TYR A 174 -3.48 -4.74 0.87
N VAL A 175 -3.22 -4.65 2.16
CA VAL A 175 -3.30 -5.76 3.11
C VAL A 175 -4.42 -5.50 4.10
N TRP A 176 -5.22 -6.52 4.40
CA TRP A 176 -6.19 -6.46 5.49
C TRP A 176 -5.48 -6.51 6.86
N ASP A 177 -5.71 -5.49 7.69
CA ASP A 177 -5.09 -5.36 9.01
C ASP A 177 -5.99 -5.82 10.18
N GLY A 178 -7.21 -6.29 9.88
CA GLY A 178 -8.21 -6.68 10.87
C GLY A 178 -9.42 -5.74 10.92
N GLY A 179 -9.27 -4.49 10.46
CA GLY A 179 -10.35 -3.50 10.41
C GLY A 179 -10.53 -2.87 9.03
N CYS A 180 -9.45 -2.62 8.30
CA CYS A 180 -9.52 -2.07 6.95
C CYS A 180 -8.37 -2.57 6.06
N TYR A 181 -8.43 -2.17 4.78
CA TYR A 181 -7.32 -2.36 3.86
C TYR A 181 -6.34 -1.20 4.02
N VAL A 182 -5.08 -1.53 4.31
CA VAL A 182 -4.00 -0.57 4.44
C VAL A 182 -3.07 -0.72 3.25
N ILE A 183 -2.67 0.40 2.67
CA ILE A 183 -1.72 0.41 1.56
C ILE A 183 -0.38 -0.15 2.02
N GLU A 184 0.21 -0.98 1.18
CA GLU A 184 1.46 -1.66 1.50
C GLU A 184 2.59 -1.18 0.60
N ASN A 185 2.54 -1.46 -0.69
CA ASN A 185 3.50 -0.92 -1.66
C ASN A 185 3.04 -1.15 -3.10
N ASN A 186 3.76 -0.55 -4.05
CA ASN A 186 3.59 -0.84 -5.45
C ASN A 186 4.12 -2.24 -5.80
N ILE A 187 3.39 -2.91 -6.67
CA ILE A 187 3.73 -4.22 -7.24
C ILE A 187 3.91 -4.08 -8.74
N LEU A 188 4.59 -5.06 -9.35
CA LEU A 188 4.97 -5.07 -10.76
C LEU A 188 5.78 -3.82 -11.20
N PRO A 189 6.76 -3.31 -10.42
CA PRO A 189 7.53 -2.12 -10.81
C PRO A 189 8.28 -2.28 -12.13
N ALA A 190 8.71 -3.50 -12.47
CA ALA A 190 9.40 -3.81 -13.71
C ALA A 190 8.50 -3.78 -14.95
N SER A 191 7.16 -3.78 -14.78
CA SER A 191 6.21 -3.78 -15.90
C SER A 191 6.36 -2.55 -16.80
N GLU A 192 6.70 -1.39 -16.23
CA GLU A 192 6.97 -0.14 -16.97
C GLU A 192 8.14 -0.25 -17.95
N GLN A 193 9.09 -1.14 -17.67
CA GLN A 193 10.29 -1.36 -18.47
C GLN A 193 10.24 -2.65 -19.29
N SER A 194 9.17 -3.43 -19.16
CA SER A 194 8.98 -4.73 -19.81
C SER A 194 8.82 -4.66 -21.34
N ASN A 195 8.51 -3.46 -21.86
CA ASN A 195 8.12 -3.23 -23.26
C ASN A 195 6.98 -4.16 -23.73
N GLY A 196 6.03 -4.46 -22.84
CA GLY A 196 4.87 -5.31 -23.11
C GLY A 196 5.12 -6.81 -22.97
N SER A 197 6.26 -7.20 -22.39
CA SER A 197 6.51 -8.59 -21.97
C SER A 197 5.88 -8.85 -20.60
N ASP A 198 5.60 -10.11 -20.29
CA ASP A 198 5.14 -10.50 -18.95
C ASP A 198 6.20 -10.10 -17.91
N ALA A 199 5.73 -9.45 -16.84
CA ALA A 199 6.58 -9.07 -15.71
C ALA A 199 6.23 -9.97 -14.52
N GLU A 200 7.25 -10.54 -13.90
CA GLU A 200 7.11 -11.28 -12.66
C GLU A 200 7.60 -10.40 -11.51
N ASP A 201 6.88 -10.42 -10.39
CA ASP A 201 7.25 -9.64 -9.21
C ASP A 201 7.09 -10.47 -7.93
N TYR A 202 8.10 -10.36 -7.07
CA TYR A 202 8.15 -10.96 -5.76
C TYR A 202 8.20 -9.85 -4.72
N TYR A 203 7.12 -9.68 -3.98
CA TYR A 203 7.02 -8.66 -2.95
C TYR A 203 6.95 -9.28 -1.55
N LEU A 204 7.90 -8.89 -0.69
CA LEU A 204 7.87 -9.24 0.72
C LEU A 204 7.00 -8.23 1.48
N LEU A 205 5.91 -8.72 2.08
CA LEU A 205 5.06 -7.92 2.94
C LEU A 205 5.88 -7.35 4.10
N GLN A 206 5.87 -6.02 4.28
CA GLN A 206 6.49 -5.33 5.39
C GLN A 206 5.61 -5.38 6.64
N ARG A 207 4.30 -5.55 6.44
CA ARG A 207 3.32 -5.78 7.51
C ARG A 207 2.86 -7.23 7.55
N LYS A 208 2.63 -7.71 8.77
CA LYS A 208 2.01 -9.03 8.99
C LYS A 208 0.51 -8.95 8.66
N PRO A 209 0.01 -9.71 7.68
CA PRO A 209 -1.41 -9.69 7.35
C PRO A 209 -2.25 -10.32 8.47
N VAL A 210 -3.43 -9.78 8.73
CA VAL A 210 -4.41 -10.37 9.65
C VAL A 210 -5.38 -11.23 8.84
N PRO A 211 -5.68 -12.46 9.27
CA PRO A 211 -6.62 -13.29 8.53
C PRO A 211 -8.05 -12.75 8.68
N ILE A 212 -8.83 -12.76 7.59
CA ILE A 212 -10.28 -12.51 7.62
C ILE A 212 -11.06 -13.69 8.23
N TYR A 213 -10.43 -14.86 8.26
CA TYR A 213 -10.94 -16.06 8.92
C TYR A 213 -9.77 -16.89 9.43
N GLN A 214 -9.83 -17.32 10.68
CA GLN A 214 -8.83 -18.19 11.30
C GLN A 214 -9.51 -19.46 11.82
N GLY A 215 -9.32 -20.56 11.08
CA GLY A 215 -9.77 -21.89 11.47
C GLY A 215 -8.65 -22.72 12.09
N LEU A 216 -9.00 -23.94 12.51
CA LEU A 216 -8.04 -24.91 13.05
C LEU A 216 -7.09 -25.47 11.97
N GLU A 217 -7.57 -25.57 10.73
CA GLU A 217 -6.83 -26.20 9.62
C GLU A 217 -6.41 -25.20 8.53
N MET A 218 -7.04 -24.02 8.47
CA MET A 218 -6.73 -23.00 7.47
C MET A 218 -6.99 -21.59 7.99
N SER A 219 -6.24 -20.63 7.45
CA SER A 219 -6.52 -19.20 7.58
C SER A 219 -6.78 -18.61 6.21
N LEU A 220 -7.74 -17.71 6.11
CA LEU A 220 -8.01 -16.93 4.90
C LEU A 220 -7.45 -15.53 5.08
N TYR A 221 -6.69 -15.08 4.10
CA TYR A 221 -6.13 -13.74 4.03
C TYR A 221 -6.76 -13.01 2.85
N SER A 222 -7.01 -11.72 3.03
CA SER A 222 -7.57 -10.87 1.99
C SER A 222 -6.57 -9.80 1.61
N PHE A 223 -6.43 -9.61 0.31
CA PHE A 223 -5.59 -8.60 -0.29
C PHE A 223 -6.41 -7.87 -1.35
N LEU A 224 -6.14 -6.58 -1.50
CA LEU A 224 -6.71 -5.76 -2.55
C LEU A 224 -5.57 -5.29 -3.45
N ILE A 225 -5.79 -5.31 -4.76
CA ILE A 225 -4.90 -4.69 -5.74
C ILE A 225 -5.68 -3.55 -6.38
N ALA A 226 -5.10 -2.36 -6.36
CA ALA A 226 -5.73 -1.17 -6.91
C ALA A 226 -4.74 -0.38 -7.77
N GLU A 227 -5.22 0.14 -8.90
CA GLU A 227 -4.51 1.14 -9.69
C GLU A 227 -5.12 2.51 -9.41
N PHE A 228 -4.27 3.55 -9.38
CA PHE A 228 -4.70 4.92 -9.09
C PHE A 228 -4.77 5.81 -10.33
N GLU A 229 -4.26 5.34 -11.46
CA GLU A 229 -4.15 6.11 -12.68
C GLU A 229 -5.05 5.53 -13.79
N LYS A 230 -4.75 5.86 -15.06
CA LYS A 230 -5.54 5.43 -16.23
C LYS A 230 -5.00 4.17 -16.90
N GLU A 231 -3.98 3.54 -16.31
CA GLU A 231 -3.42 2.31 -16.81
C GLU A 231 -4.33 1.12 -16.49
N HIS A 232 -4.03 0.00 -17.15
CA HIS A 232 -4.70 -1.26 -16.95
C HIS A 232 -3.64 -2.35 -16.85
N SER A 233 -3.42 -2.86 -15.64
CA SER A 233 -2.62 -4.05 -15.43
C SER A 233 -3.44 -5.31 -15.63
N TYR A 234 -2.91 -6.23 -16.42
CA TYR A 234 -3.49 -7.57 -16.59
C TYR A 234 -2.68 -8.54 -15.75
N ILE A 235 -3.30 -9.03 -14.67
CA ILE A 235 -2.69 -10.00 -13.75
C ILE A 235 -3.25 -11.37 -14.09
N ASP A 236 -2.42 -12.23 -14.64
CA ASP A 236 -2.79 -13.61 -14.99
C ASP A 236 -2.54 -14.58 -13.81
N GLN A 237 -1.58 -14.27 -12.94
CA GLN A 237 -1.17 -15.12 -11.83
C GLN A 237 -0.94 -14.32 -10.55
N LEU A 238 -1.42 -14.87 -9.44
CA LEU A 238 -1.15 -14.38 -8.09
C LEU A 238 -0.97 -15.56 -7.16
N MET A 239 0.00 -15.47 -6.25
CA MET A 239 0.30 -16.51 -5.28
C MET A 239 0.74 -15.91 -3.95
N LEU A 240 0.15 -16.37 -2.85
CA LEU A 240 0.66 -16.08 -1.53
C LEU A 240 1.75 -17.11 -1.18
N ILE A 241 2.95 -16.64 -0.87
CA ILE A 241 4.06 -17.49 -0.43
C ILE A 241 4.30 -17.21 1.06
N ALA A 242 4.08 -18.22 1.90
CA ALA A 242 4.47 -18.18 3.31
C ALA A 242 5.84 -18.85 3.47
N VAL A 243 6.78 -18.12 4.06
CA VAL A 243 8.13 -18.60 4.37
C VAL A 243 8.22 -18.80 5.88
N ASP A 244 8.24 -20.06 6.32
CA ASP A 244 8.44 -20.39 7.73
C ASP A 244 9.92 -20.55 8.00
N HIS A 245 10.42 -19.84 9.00
CA HIS A 245 11.83 -19.82 9.37
C HIS A 245 11.97 -19.70 10.90
N ASP A 246 13.19 -19.85 11.39
CA ASP A 246 13.51 -19.65 12.80
C ASP A 246 13.20 -18.19 13.22
N PRO A 247 12.67 -17.93 14.45
CA PRO A 247 12.35 -16.57 14.91
C PRO A 247 13.55 -15.60 14.96
N GLU A 248 14.78 -16.10 15.01
CA GLU A 248 16.01 -15.28 14.97
C GLU A 248 16.49 -14.98 13.54
N VAL A 249 15.78 -15.48 12.53
CA VAL A 249 16.09 -15.31 11.12
C VAL A 249 15.12 -14.32 10.51
N ASN A 250 15.63 -13.43 9.67
CA ASN A 250 14.85 -12.53 8.84
C ASN A 250 14.94 -12.98 7.38
N ILE A 251 13.97 -12.53 6.56
CA ILE A 251 13.88 -12.82 5.13
C ILE A 251 13.97 -11.52 4.36
N ALA A 252 14.74 -11.53 3.27
CA ALA A 252 14.75 -10.51 2.24
C ALA A 252 14.69 -11.20 0.86
N LEU A 253 14.38 -10.43 -0.17
CA LEU A 253 14.34 -10.90 -1.55
C LEU A 253 15.43 -10.21 -2.37
N THR A 254 16.02 -10.93 -3.31
CA THR A 254 16.79 -10.29 -4.39
C THR A 254 15.85 -9.67 -5.43
N GLU A 255 16.40 -8.86 -6.33
CA GLU A 255 15.66 -8.29 -7.47
C GLU A 255 15.06 -9.39 -8.37
N GLU A 256 15.69 -10.56 -8.42
CA GLU A 256 15.21 -11.74 -9.14
C GLU A 256 14.21 -12.59 -8.33
N GLY A 257 13.86 -12.17 -7.11
CA GLY A 257 12.91 -12.87 -6.24
C GLY A 257 13.48 -14.04 -5.45
N GLU A 258 14.82 -14.19 -5.38
CA GLU A 258 15.43 -15.23 -4.57
C GLU A 258 15.26 -14.93 -3.07
N ILE A 259 14.84 -15.95 -2.29
CA ILE A 259 14.68 -15.83 -0.83
C ILE A 259 16.04 -15.92 -0.15
N VAL A 260 16.47 -14.81 0.45
CA VAL A 260 17.70 -14.69 1.23
C VAL A 260 17.36 -14.61 2.70
N THR A 261 18.03 -15.43 3.52
CA THR A 261 17.94 -15.32 4.98
C THR A 261 19.06 -14.45 5.51
N TYR A 262 18.78 -13.62 6.49
CA TYR A 262 19.79 -12.84 7.21
C TYR A 262 19.47 -12.77 8.70
N LYS A 263 20.44 -12.38 9.54
CA LYS A 263 20.21 -12.20 10.99
C LYS A 263 20.43 -10.75 11.39
N SER A 264 21.67 -10.42 11.74
CA SER A 264 22.07 -9.10 12.23
C SER A 264 23.15 -8.57 11.28
N PRO A 265 22.76 -7.96 10.15
CA PRO A 265 23.72 -7.43 9.21
C PRO A 265 24.55 -6.36 9.90
N THR A 266 25.86 -6.38 9.65
CA THR A 266 26.78 -5.42 10.26
C THR A 266 26.74 -4.14 9.43
N PRO A 267 26.45 -2.96 10.02
CA PRO A 267 26.53 -1.70 9.29
C PRO A 267 27.97 -1.44 8.85
N PRO A 268 28.19 -0.58 7.83
CA PRO A 268 29.54 -0.23 7.40
C PRO A 268 30.33 0.43 8.55
N LEU A 269 31.64 0.20 8.60
CA LEU A 269 32.56 0.87 9.52
C LEU A 269 32.67 2.38 9.21
N SER A 270 32.50 2.75 7.94
CA SER A 270 32.38 4.12 7.50
C SER A 270 31.51 4.22 6.25
N CYS A 271 30.76 5.30 6.13
CA CYS A 271 29.97 5.66 4.97
C CYS A 271 30.31 7.11 4.60
N ILE A 272 30.91 7.33 3.44
CA ILE A 272 31.38 8.66 2.99
C ILE A 272 30.72 9.03 1.67
N ASP A 273 30.22 10.26 1.56
CA ASP A 273 29.60 10.77 0.34
C ASP A 273 30.60 11.37 -0.67
N ASN A 274 30.07 11.86 -1.79
CA ASN A 274 30.81 12.55 -2.84
C ASN A 274 31.44 13.90 -2.44
N HIS A 275 31.11 14.41 -1.25
CA HIS A 275 31.70 15.62 -0.66
C HIS A 275 32.74 15.30 0.42
N GLY A 276 32.93 14.03 0.77
CA GLY A 276 33.82 13.58 1.84
C GLY A 276 33.19 13.66 3.23
N GLU A 277 31.89 13.86 3.33
CA GLU A 277 31.16 13.90 4.60
C GLU A 277 30.75 12.50 5.03
N SER A 278 30.71 12.26 6.34
CA SER A 278 30.25 10.99 6.89
C SER A 278 28.72 10.95 6.92
N ARG A 279 28.15 9.93 6.28
CA ARG A 279 26.70 9.64 6.26
C ARG A 279 26.32 8.39 7.05
N LEU A 280 27.23 7.91 7.90
CA LEU A 280 27.04 6.64 8.61
C LEU A 280 25.78 6.65 9.51
N SER A 281 25.48 7.75 10.19
CA SER A 281 24.31 7.82 11.06
C SER A 281 22.99 7.64 10.31
N GLU A 282 22.91 8.13 9.06
CA GLU A 282 21.71 8.09 8.21
C GLU A 282 21.44 6.71 7.59
N VAL A 283 22.38 5.75 7.67
CA VAL A 283 22.27 4.46 6.97
C VAL A 283 22.57 3.24 7.85
N SER A 284 22.84 3.46 9.15
CA SER A 284 23.31 2.41 10.06
C SER A 284 22.19 1.69 10.83
N GLN A 285 20.97 2.24 10.81
CA GLN A 285 19.80 1.69 11.48
C GLN A 285 18.63 1.67 10.51
N MET A 286 17.64 0.80 10.76
CA MET A 286 16.39 0.78 10.00
C MET A 286 15.35 1.65 10.73
N ASP A 287 15.56 2.96 10.77
CA ASP A 287 14.80 3.92 11.58
C ASP A 287 14.19 5.09 10.79
N GLY A 288 14.25 5.01 9.46
CA GLY A 288 13.80 6.01 8.51
C GLY A 288 12.38 6.51 8.77
N ASP A 289 12.31 7.77 9.17
CA ASP A 289 11.10 8.54 9.42
C ASP A 289 11.06 9.70 8.42
N VAL A 290 10.09 9.66 7.50
CA VAL A 290 9.90 10.70 6.47
C VAL A 290 9.73 12.11 7.07
N SER A 291 9.28 12.21 8.32
CA SER A 291 9.13 13.49 9.04
C SER A 291 10.44 14.00 9.66
N ASP A 292 11.47 13.15 9.77
CA ASP A 292 12.80 13.49 10.26
C ASP A 292 13.88 13.09 9.21
N PRO A 293 14.30 14.03 8.34
CA PRO A 293 15.27 13.74 7.28
C PRO A 293 16.69 13.42 7.79
N SER A 294 16.94 13.43 9.09
CA SER A 294 18.21 12.98 9.66
C SER A 294 18.31 11.46 9.85
N THR A 295 17.20 10.75 9.66
CA THR A 295 17.08 9.29 9.84
C THR A 295 17.29 8.49 8.55
N PHE A 296 17.52 9.16 7.42
CA PHE A 296 17.78 8.51 6.14
C PHE A 296 18.66 9.40 5.26
N PHE A 297 19.38 8.80 4.33
CA PHE A 297 20.11 9.52 3.30
C PHE A 297 19.20 9.77 2.09
N TYR A 298 19.10 11.02 1.64
CA TYR A 298 18.45 11.37 0.38
C TYR A 298 19.54 11.64 -0.66
N GLY A 299 19.61 10.80 -1.70
CA GLY A 299 20.57 10.96 -2.78
C GLY A 299 19.93 11.53 -4.03
N GLU A 300 20.61 12.45 -4.70
CA GLU A 300 20.25 12.98 -6.01
C GLU A 300 20.99 12.22 -7.13
N ARG A 301 20.59 12.44 -8.38
CA ARG A 301 21.30 11.86 -9.54
C ARG A 301 22.78 12.24 -9.52
N GLY A 302 23.65 11.22 -9.51
CA GLY A 302 25.11 11.37 -9.51
C GLY A 302 25.75 11.37 -8.12
N ASP A 303 24.95 11.41 -7.06
CA ASP A 303 25.46 11.23 -5.69
C ASP A 303 25.90 9.79 -5.48
N TRP A 304 26.88 9.60 -4.58
CA TRP A 304 27.34 8.27 -4.24
C TRP A 304 27.70 8.10 -2.77
N LEU A 305 27.41 6.89 -2.29
CA LEU A 305 27.78 6.20 -1.06
C LEU A 305 29.08 5.40 -1.15
N ILE A 306 30.22 5.72 -0.53
CA ILE A 306 31.29 4.70 -0.32
C ILE A 306 31.13 4.08 1.06
N LEU A 307 30.76 2.81 1.08
CA LEU A 307 30.63 1.96 2.24
C LEU A 307 31.92 1.16 2.44
N ASN A 308 32.48 1.19 3.65
CA ASN A 308 33.62 0.34 4.02
C ASN A 308 33.18 -0.66 5.10
N PHE A 309 33.20 -1.95 4.80
CA PHE A 309 32.89 -3.02 5.75
C PHE A 309 34.15 -3.63 6.41
N GLY A 310 35.33 -3.06 6.14
CA GLY A 310 36.62 -3.57 6.61
C GLY A 310 36.96 -4.90 5.98
N LYS A 311 37.89 -5.64 6.60
CA LYS A 311 38.24 -6.99 6.14
C LYS A 311 37.14 -7.98 6.48
N VAL A 312 36.55 -8.58 5.45
CA VAL A 312 35.50 -9.58 5.58
C VAL A 312 36.10 -10.96 5.28
N ASN A 313 36.04 -11.86 6.27
CA ASN A 313 36.46 -13.26 6.11
C ASN A 313 35.24 -14.17 6.28
N ALA A 314 34.46 -14.28 5.21
CA ALA A 314 33.24 -15.07 5.17
C ALA A 314 33.09 -15.78 3.82
N SER A 315 32.41 -16.92 3.82
CA SER A 315 32.07 -17.67 2.60
C SER A 315 30.77 -17.19 1.95
N THR A 316 30.07 -16.27 2.59
CA THR A 316 28.78 -15.70 2.17
C THR A 316 28.76 -14.22 2.54
N ALA A 317 28.21 -13.40 1.65
CA ALA A 317 28.02 -11.98 1.90
C ALA A 317 26.78 -11.49 1.16
N ASN A 318 25.78 -11.00 1.90
CA ASN A 318 24.59 -10.38 1.37
C ASN A 318 24.52 -8.93 1.88
N LEU A 319 24.38 -7.99 0.96
CA LEU A 319 24.08 -6.60 1.31
C LEU A 319 22.58 -6.49 1.53
N ILE A 320 22.16 -6.15 2.75
CA ILE A 320 20.78 -5.86 3.09
C ILE A 320 20.58 -4.36 2.97
N ILE A 321 19.62 -3.95 2.15
CA ILE A 321 19.35 -2.56 1.84
C ILE A 321 17.88 -2.23 2.11
N ARG A 322 17.59 -1.08 2.72
CA ARG A 322 16.23 -0.55 2.89
C ARG A 322 16.12 0.82 2.26
N SER A 323 15.25 0.96 1.27
CA SER A 323 15.04 2.19 0.51
C SER A 323 13.58 2.37 0.10
N ASP A 324 13.22 3.58 -0.35
CA ASP A 324 11.88 3.91 -0.86
C ASP A 324 11.93 5.01 -1.93
N MET A 325 10.76 5.56 -2.29
CA MET A 325 10.59 6.66 -3.23
C MET A 325 10.95 6.26 -4.67
N LYS A 326 10.28 5.23 -5.19
CA LYS A 326 10.35 4.89 -6.61
C LYS A 326 10.01 6.12 -7.48
N SER A 327 10.70 6.23 -8.60
CA SER A 327 10.32 7.05 -9.75
C SER A 327 10.64 6.28 -11.03
N ALA A 328 10.07 6.70 -12.17
CA ALA A 328 9.99 5.95 -13.42
C ALA A 328 11.34 5.40 -13.95
N ASP A 329 12.46 6.08 -13.68
CA ASP A 329 13.80 5.72 -14.14
C ASP A 329 14.81 5.54 -12.97
N VAL A 330 14.37 5.10 -11.79
CA VAL A 330 15.21 5.09 -10.57
C VAL A 330 15.93 3.76 -10.34
N CYS A 331 17.21 3.86 -9.97
CA CYS A 331 17.96 2.78 -9.34
C CYS A 331 19.15 3.27 -8.49
N ILE A 332 19.67 2.38 -7.65
CA ILE A 332 21.01 2.44 -7.06
C ILE A 332 21.88 1.45 -7.81
N GLU A 333 22.96 1.92 -8.43
CA GLU A 333 24.00 1.03 -8.93
C GLU A 333 24.91 0.60 -7.78
N ILE A 334 25.00 -0.71 -7.55
CA ILE A 334 25.91 -1.32 -6.58
C ILE A 334 27.22 -1.61 -7.29
N GLN A 335 28.30 -1.02 -6.81
CA GLN A 335 29.58 -1.02 -7.47
C GLN A 335 30.73 -1.49 -6.57
N ILE A 336 31.71 -2.14 -7.18
CA ILE A 336 32.96 -2.57 -6.53
C ILE A 336 34.17 -1.85 -7.12
N PRO A 337 35.26 -1.66 -6.37
CA PRO A 337 36.45 -0.99 -6.87
C PRO A 337 37.21 -1.84 -7.90
N LEU A 338 37.68 -1.20 -8.96
CA LEU A 338 38.67 -1.70 -9.91
C LEU A 338 39.99 -0.93 -9.75
N GLU A 339 41.06 -1.39 -10.43
CA GLU A 339 42.35 -0.66 -10.43
C GLU A 339 42.20 0.81 -10.86
N ASN A 340 41.30 1.09 -11.81
CA ASN A 340 41.09 2.42 -12.37
C ASN A 340 39.59 2.78 -12.46
N GLY A 341 38.85 2.61 -11.36
CA GLY A 341 37.46 3.06 -11.28
C GLY A 341 36.58 2.11 -10.49
N TRP A 342 35.34 2.00 -10.93
CA TRP A 342 34.30 1.22 -10.27
C TRP A 342 33.54 0.41 -11.31
N GLN A 343 33.12 -0.79 -10.94
CA GLN A 343 32.31 -1.68 -11.78
C GLN A 343 30.95 -1.88 -11.14
N THR A 344 29.88 -1.63 -11.89
CA THR A 344 28.51 -2.00 -11.50
C THR A 344 28.35 -3.51 -11.57
N ILE A 345 27.94 -4.11 -10.47
CA ILE A 345 27.73 -5.56 -10.32
C ILE A 345 26.26 -5.90 -10.10
N ASN A 346 25.47 -4.95 -9.62
CA ASN A 346 24.03 -5.10 -9.42
C ASN A 346 23.36 -3.73 -9.46
N VAL A 347 22.04 -3.72 -9.64
CA VAL A 347 21.19 -2.53 -9.70
C VAL A 347 19.99 -2.79 -8.80
N HIS A 348 19.82 -1.97 -7.77
CA HIS A 348 18.69 -2.06 -6.83
C HIS A 348 17.61 -1.07 -7.22
N HIS A 349 16.37 -1.52 -7.27
CA HIS A 349 15.20 -0.71 -7.61
C HIS A 349 14.32 -0.49 -6.37
N PRO A 350 14.26 0.75 -5.83
CA PRO A 350 13.40 1.03 -4.69
C PRO A 350 11.91 0.87 -5.05
N ARG A 351 11.10 0.60 -4.02
CA ARG A 351 9.64 0.65 -4.08
C ARG A 351 9.14 2.04 -3.70
N ASP A 352 7.86 2.32 -3.85
CA ASP A 352 7.27 3.61 -3.48
C ASP A 352 7.39 3.88 -1.98
N TYR A 353 7.16 2.86 -1.16
CA TYR A 353 7.36 2.88 0.29
C TYR A 353 8.52 2.00 0.73
N TRP A 354 8.99 2.19 1.96
CA TRP A 354 10.13 1.47 2.53
C TRP A 354 10.01 -0.04 2.31
N SER A 355 11.03 -0.60 1.66
CA SER A 355 11.16 -2.02 1.37
C SER A 355 12.59 -2.47 1.63
N THR A 356 12.73 -3.69 2.15
CA THR A 356 14.04 -4.33 2.37
C THR A 356 14.34 -5.31 1.24
N ALA A 357 15.53 -5.22 0.67
CA ALA A 357 16.03 -6.14 -0.35
C ALA A 357 17.42 -6.70 0.02
N ALA A 358 17.83 -7.76 -0.67
CA ALA A 358 19.12 -8.38 -0.53
C ALA A 358 19.88 -8.39 -1.87
N ILE A 359 21.17 -8.08 -1.82
CA ILE A 359 22.09 -8.22 -2.96
C ILE A 359 23.15 -9.23 -2.59
N ASN A 360 23.28 -10.30 -3.37
CA ASN A 360 24.33 -11.30 -3.16
C ASN A 360 25.68 -10.77 -3.64
N LEU A 361 26.62 -10.66 -2.70
CA LEU A 361 27.97 -10.14 -2.93
C LEU A 361 29.07 -11.18 -2.71
N THR A 362 28.69 -12.45 -2.52
CA THR A 362 29.59 -13.53 -2.10
C THR A 362 30.81 -13.69 -3.01
N THR A 363 30.64 -13.54 -4.31
CA THR A 363 31.71 -13.68 -5.31
C THR A 363 32.64 -12.47 -5.40
N TYR A 364 32.32 -11.37 -4.71
CA TYR A 364 33.03 -10.09 -4.77
C TYR A 364 33.81 -9.75 -3.49
N ILE A 365 33.80 -10.62 -2.49
CA ILE A 365 34.58 -10.46 -1.27
C ILE A 365 36.08 -10.41 -1.64
N PRO A 366 36.79 -9.30 -1.39
CA PRO A 366 38.18 -9.19 -1.78
C PRO A 366 39.12 -9.94 -0.84
N ASN A 367 40.16 -10.56 -1.39
CA ASN A 367 41.20 -11.21 -0.59
C ASN A 367 42.09 -10.18 0.10
N ASP A 368 42.21 -10.28 1.44
CA ASP A 368 43.13 -9.50 2.31
C ASP A 368 43.02 -7.97 2.24
N LYS A 369 41.95 -7.44 1.65
CA LYS A 369 41.67 -5.99 1.54
C LYS A 369 40.35 -5.65 2.24
N ASP A 370 40.16 -4.36 2.48
CA ASP A 370 38.87 -3.84 2.93
C ASP A 370 37.81 -4.06 1.85
N PHE A 371 36.63 -4.50 2.27
CA PHE A 371 35.49 -4.68 1.39
C PHE A 371 34.76 -3.35 1.22
N LEU A 372 35.04 -2.70 0.10
CA LEU A 372 34.44 -1.43 -0.29
C LEU A 372 33.31 -1.65 -1.29
N ILE A 373 32.20 -0.96 -1.06
CA ILE A 373 31.04 -0.94 -1.95
C ILE A 373 30.70 0.52 -2.22
N ARG A 374 30.46 0.86 -3.49
CA ARG A 374 29.90 2.16 -3.86
C ARG A 374 28.43 2.00 -4.25
N LEU A 375 27.56 2.77 -3.62
CA LEU A 375 26.18 2.97 -4.03
C LEU A 375 26.13 4.24 -4.88
N LEU A 376 25.70 4.17 -6.14
CA LEU A 376 25.60 5.33 -7.03
C LEU A 376 24.13 5.57 -7.40
N TRP A 377 23.64 6.77 -7.12
CA TRP A 377 22.28 7.18 -7.43
C TRP A 377 22.17 7.58 -8.90
N THR A 378 21.25 6.95 -9.63
CA THR A 378 20.94 7.34 -11.02
C THR A 378 19.77 8.31 -11.10
N SER A 379 18.96 8.40 -10.05
CA SER A 379 17.81 9.30 -9.91
C SER A 379 17.49 9.55 -8.42
N PRO A 380 16.71 10.59 -8.07
CA PRO A 380 16.53 10.99 -6.67
C PRO A 380 15.65 10.03 -5.89
N HIS A 381 16.13 9.55 -4.74
CA HIS A 381 15.37 8.68 -3.82
C HIS A 381 16.11 8.50 -2.48
N ARG A 382 15.49 7.79 -1.52
CA ARG A 382 15.99 7.68 -0.15
C ARG A 382 16.56 6.29 0.15
N LEU A 383 17.59 6.27 0.98
CA LEU A 383 18.19 5.09 1.59
C LEU A 383 18.15 5.25 3.10
N ASP A 384 17.52 4.30 3.77
CA ASP A 384 17.41 4.28 5.23
C ASP A 384 18.45 3.36 5.87
N TYR A 385 18.73 2.21 5.26
CA TYR A 385 19.65 1.25 5.87
C TYR A 385 20.50 0.54 4.84
N VAL A 386 21.76 0.30 5.21
CA VAL A 386 22.63 -0.66 4.54
C VAL A 386 23.49 -1.44 5.53
N GLY A 387 23.50 -2.76 5.42
CA GLY A 387 24.30 -3.64 6.26
C GLY A 387 24.75 -4.90 5.54
N LEU A 388 25.90 -5.44 5.93
CA LEU A 388 26.45 -6.67 5.36
C LEU A 388 26.15 -7.85 6.28
N ASP A 389 25.33 -8.78 5.81
CA ASP A 389 25.12 -10.06 6.46
C ASP A 389 26.08 -11.11 5.91
N THR A 390 26.82 -11.76 6.79
CA THR A 390 27.77 -12.83 6.44
C THR A 390 27.33 -14.18 6.96
N THR A 391 26.10 -14.28 7.47
CA THR A 391 25.57 -15.53 8.00
C THR A 391 25.26 -16.49 6.84
N PRO A 392 25.59 -17.78 6.96
CA PRO A 392 25.20 -18.76 5.96
C PRO A 392 23.67 -18.84 5.83
N GLN A 393 23.18 -19.14 4.63
CA GLN A 393 21.76 -19.36 4.38
C GLN A 393 21.18 -20.35 5.40
N GLN A 394 20.13 -19.93 6.10
CA GLN A 394 19.42 -20.74 7.09
C GLN A 394 18.31 -21.55 6.42
N ASN A 395 17.90 -22.62 7.09
CA ASN A 395 16.77 -23.42 6.62
C ASN A 395 15.46 -22.64 6.77
N TYR A 396 14.61 -22.76 5.77
CA TYR A 396 13.24 -22.28 5.78
C TYR A 396 12.36 -23.26 4.99
N THR A 397 11.06 -23.20 5.21
CA THR A 397 10.09 -23.98 4.43
C THR A 397 9.09 -23.06 3.75
N ILE A 398 8.74 -23.39 2.52
CA ILE A 398 7.78 -22.62 1.72
C ILE A 398 6.43 -23.33 1.73
N ARG A 399 5.36 -22.55 1.97
CA ARG A 399 3.98 -22.94 1.72
C ARG A 399 3.37 -21.99 0.69
N LYS A 400 2.67 -22.55 -0.30
CA LYS A 400 2.07 -21.79 -1.40
C LYS A 400 0.55 -21.81 -1.27
N GLY A 401 -0.05 -20.64 -1.21
CA GLY A 401 -1.49 -20.41 -1.23
C GLY A 401 -1.93 -19.89 -2.58
N LYS A 402 -2.84 -20.62 -3.24
CA LYS A 402 -3.51 -20.12 -4.45
C LYS A 402 -4.69 -19.23 -4.07
N PRO A 403 -5.05 -18.24 -4.90
CA PRO A 403 -6.28 -17.50 -4.72
C PRO A 403 -7.48 -18.44 -4.66
N LEU A 404 -8.32 -18.28 -3.64
CA LEU A 404 -9.59 -19.00 -3.51
C LEU A 404 -10.75 -18.20 -4.12
N LEU A 405 -10.63 -16.88 -4.10
CA LEU A 405 -11.58 -15.92 -4.64
C LEU A 405 -10.79 -14.71 -5.18
N ALA A 406 -11.14 -14.22 -6.36
CA ALA A 406 -10.66 -12.94 -6.86
C ALA A 406 -11.85 -12.23 -7.52
N ILE A 407 -12.20 -11.06 -7.00
CA ILE A 407 -13.32 -10.25 -7.48
C ILE A 407 -12.73 -9.01 -8.14
N HIS A 408 -12.83 -8.94 -9.47
CA HIS A 408 -12.51 -7.74 -10.22
C HIS A 408 -13.62 -6.71 -10.07
N SER A 409 -13.24 -5.44 -10.12
CA SER A 409 -14.18 -4.35 -9.88
C SER A 409 -15.41 -4.41 -10.79
N THR A 410 -15.16 -4.48 -12.08
CA THR A 410 -16.20 -4.49 -13.12
C THR A 410 -16.64 -5.87 -13.56
N GLU A 411 -15.80 -6.89 -13.37
CA GLU A 411 -16.01 -8.21 -13.98
C GLU A 411 -16.53 -9.26 -12.99
N GLY A 412 -16.62 -8.92 -11.71
CA GLY A 412 -17.02 -9.86 -10.65
C GLY A 412 -15.96 -10.93 -10.43
N ASN A 413 -16.38 -12.17 -10.15
CA ASN A 413 -15.45 -13.26 -9.88
C ASN A 413 -14.68 -13.67 -11.14
N ILE A 414 -13.36 -13.45 -11.15
CA ILE A 414 -12.48 -13.73 -12.29
C ILE A 414 -11.71 -15.05 -12.20
N LEU A 415 -11.78 -15.77 -11.07
CA LEU A 415 -11.13 -17.10 -10.96
C LEU A 415 -11.90 -18.22 -11.68
N GLN A 416 -13.15 -17.98 -12.07
CA GLN A 416 -14.03 -18.97 -12.70
C GLN A 416 -14.20 -18.77 -14.21
N LYS A 417 -13.44 -17.84 -14.82
CA LYS A 417 -13.53 -17.56 -16.26
C LYS A 417 -12.61 -18.43 -17.10
#